data_AF-A0A845BFW2-F1
#
_entry.id   AF-A0A845BFW2-F1
#
_cell.length_a   1.000
_cell.length_b   1.000
_cell.length_c   1.000
_cell.angle_alpha   90.00
_cell.angle_beta   90.00
_cell.angle_gamma   90.00
#
_symmetry.space_group_name_H-M   'P 1'
#
loop_
_entity.id
_entity.type
_entity.pdbx_description
1 polymer ?
#
loop_
_entity_poly.entity_id
_entity_poly.type
_entity_poly.pdbx_seq_one_letter_code
_entity_poly.pdbx_strand_id
1 'polypeptide(L)'
;MCGRYFLQRDPVRLAEYFGTENPLPNHPPSWNVAPTQDALVVRRNPETGARHLDALRWGLVPRWAKDASGGAKLMNARAEGVAEKPSFRDAFARRRCLVPADGFYEWRQEGARKQPYAVALASGEPMALAGLWEGWKQPDGTWLRTFSIITGEANAKQALVHHRMPVLLAREDWPAWLGEAPAGVEALLALLRPCPPDWLASWPVAARVGKVAENDAGLLARDPEAQPPPGLDDPPVY
;
A
#
# COMPACT_ATOMS: atom_id res chain seq x y z
N MET A 1 10.99 2.49 -4.18
CA MET A 1 10.12 1.41 -3.64
C MET A 1 9.28 2.08 -2.58
N CYS A 2 7.96 1.91 -2.61
CA CYS A 2 7.04 2.62 -1.73
C CYS A 2 7.33 2.31 -0.25
N GLY A 3 7.85 3.30 0.49
CA GLY A 3 8.17 3.19 1.91
C GLY A 3 7.42 4.20 2.78
N ARG A 4 6.45 4.91 2.19
CA ARG A 4 5.59 5.84 2.90
C ARG A 4 4.28 6.03 2.17
N TYR A 5 3.17 6.04 2.90
CA TYR A 5 1.89 6.41 2.35
C TYR A 5 1.05 7.18 3.36
N PHE A 6 -0.10 7.68 2.91
CA PHE A 6 -1.05 8.38 3.76
C PHE A 6 -2.44 7.79 3.62
N LEU A 7 -3.16 7.79 4.73
CA LEU A 7 -4.53 7.36 4.87
C LEU A 7 -5.18 8.27 5.92
N GLN A 8 -5.77 9.36 5.44
CA GLN A 8 -6.46 10.35 6.26
C GLN A 8 -7.96 10.07 6.38
N ARG A 9 -8.52 9.22 5.50
CA ARG A 9 -9.94 8.85 5.52
C ARG A 9 -10.34 8.11 6.80
N ASP A 10 -11.54 8.42 7.25
CA ASP A 10 -12.19 7.76 8.39
C ASP A 10 -12.48 6.27 8.09
N PRO A 11 -12.28 5.35 9.05
CA PRO A 11 -12.57 3.93 8.88
C PRO A 11 -14.00 3.62 8.41
N VAL A 12 -15.01 4.41 8.78
CA VAL A 12 -16.41 4.23 8.33
C VAL A 12 -16.49 4.43 6.82
N ARG A 13 -15.86 5.48 6.29
CA ARG A 13 -15.84 5.74 4.84
C ARG A 13 -15.10 4.66 4.07
N LEU A 14 -14.03 4.11 4.64
CA LEU A 14 -13.32 2.97 4.06
C LEU A 14 -14.20 1.72 4.07
N ALA A 15 -14.90 1.46 5.18
CA ALA A 15 -15.79 0.32 5.29
C ALA A 15 -16.94 0.38 4.27
N GLU A 16 -17.55 1.55 4.09
CA GLU A 16 -18.54 1.82 3.04
C GLU A 16 -17.96 1.57 1.64
N TYR A 17 -16.78 2.12 1.36
CA TYR A 17 -16.16 2.05 0.02
C TYR A 17 -15.71 0.63 -0.36
N PHE A 18 -15.17 -0.12 0.59
CA PHE A 18 -14.69 -1.49 0.37
C PHE A 18 -15.73 -2.57 0.66
N GLY A 19 -16.85 -2.22 1.28
CA GLY A 19 -17.93 -3.14 1.66
C GLY A 19 -17.49 -4.12 2.75
N THR A 20 -16.95 -3.60 3.86
CA THR A 20 -16.42 -4.44 4.96
C THR A 20 -17.44 -4.64 6.09
N GLU A 21 -17.48 -5.84 6.65
CA GLU A 21 -18.47 -6.27 7.64
C GLU A 21 -17.80 -6.77 8.93
N ASN A 22 -17.27 -5.83 9.72
CA ASN A 22 -16.73 -6.11 11.05
C ASN A 22 -16.70 -4.84 11.91
N PRO A 23 -16.55 -4.96 13.24
CA PRO A 23 -16.25 -3.81 14.09
C PRO A 23 -15.00 -3.08 13.59
N LEU A 24 -15.13 -1.77 13.41
CA LEU A 24 -14.07 -0.96 12.81
C LEU A 24 -12.92 -0.76 13.81
N PRO A 25 -11.67 -0.89 13.34
CA PRO A 25 -10.51 -0.56 14.17
C PRO A 25 -10.49 0.93 14.48
N ASN A 26 -10.05 1.28 15.69
CA ASN A 26 -9.72 2.67 16.02
C ASN A 26 -8.39 3.04 15.36
N HIS A 27 -8.46 3.70 14.21
CA HIS A 27 -7.29 4.14 13.46
C HIS A 27 -7.44 5.63 13.13
N PRO A 28 -6.67 6.52 13.79
CA PRO A 28 -6.71 7.94 13.50
C PRO A 28 -6.15 8.23 12.10
N PRO A 29 -6.51 9.37 11.49
CA PRO A 29 -5.89 9.83 10.26
C PRO A 29 -4.36 9.85 10.36
N SER A 30 -3.68 9.42 9.29
CA SER A 30 -2.23 9.47 9.20
C SER A 30 -1.80 9.97 7.83
N TRP A 31 -1.03 11.05 7.83
CA TRP A 31 -0.38 11.63 6.66
C TRP A 31 0.99 11.03 6.40
N ASN A 32 1.46 10.10 7.23
CA ASN A 32 2.84 9.62 7.16
C ASN A 32 3.03 8.18 7.66
N VAL A 33 2.18 7.25 7.19
CA VAL A 33 2.26 5.82 7.52
C VAL A 33 3.57 5.22 7.01
N ALA A 34 4.38 4.70 7.94
CA ALA A 34 5.70 4.14 7.70
C ALA A 34 5.76 2.63 8.04
N PRO A 35 6.76 1.89 7.53
CA PRO A 35 6.99 0.51 7.90
C PRO A 35 7.08 0.32 9.42
N THR A 36 6.72 -0.87 9.88
CA THR A 36 6.59 -1.31 11.29
C THR A 36 5.43 -0.70 12.08
N GLN A 37 4.75 0.32 11.55
CA GLN A 37 3.50 0.81 12.11
C GLN A 37 2.34 -0.11 11.73
N ASP A 38 1.28 -0.07 12.53
CA ASP A 38 0.03 -0.74 12.21
C ASP A 38 -0.78 0.15 11.26
N ALA A 39 -1.42 -0.46 10.27
CA ALA A 39 -2.24 0.24 9.30
C ALA A 39 -3.39 -0.64 8.81
N LEU A 40 -4.38 0.00 8.20
CA LEU A 40 -5.59 -0.67 7.76
C LEU A 40 -5.36 -1.51 6.50
N VAL A 41 -5.94 -2.71 6.49
CA VAL A 41 -6.00 -3.59 5.33
C VAL A 41 -7.41 -4.16 5.19
N VAL A 42 -7.84 -4.37 3.95
CA VAL A 42 -9.06 -5.09 3.63
C VAL A 42 -8.71 -6.53 3.28
N ARG A 43 -9.24 -7.50 4.03
CA ARG A 43 -8.96 -8.93 3.81
C ARG A 43 -10.23 -9.75 3.90
N ARG A 44 -10.28 -10.86 3.18
CA ARG A 44 -11.40 -11.79 3.24
C ARG A 44 -11.35 -12.59 4.54
N ASN A 45 -12.44 -12.60 5.30
CA ASN A 45 -12.61 -13.48 6.44
C ASN A 45 -12.79 -14.93 5.94
N PRO A 46 -11.97 -15.89 6.39
CA PRO A 46 -12.06 -17.27 5.92
C PRO A 46 -13.34 -18.00 6.36
N GLU A 47 -13.95 -17.59 7.48
CA GLU A 47 -15.15 -18.23 8.05
C GLU A 47 -16.44 -17.67 7.44
N THR A 48 -16.58 -16.34 7.41
CA THR A 48 -17.80 -15.68 6.90
C THR A 48 -17.76 -15.40 5.40
N GLY A 49 -16.57 -15.34 4.82
CA GLY A 49 -16.36 -14.92 3.43
C GLY A 49 -16.50 -13.42 3.20
N ALA A 50 -16.92 -12.65 4.21
CA ALA A 50 -17.05 -11.20 4.13
C ALA A 50 -15.68 -10.51 4.10
N ARG A 51 -15.64 -9.29 3.55
CA ARG A 51 -14.47 -8.43 3.64
C ARG A 51 -14.41 -7.84 5.04
N HIS A 52 -13.22 -7.81 5.64
CA HIS A 52 -12.98 -7.15 6.91
C HIS A 52 -11.97 -6.02 6.73
N LEU A 53 -12.16 -4.92 7.44
CA LEU A 53 -11.17 -3.87 7.64
C LEU A 53 -10.45 -4.11 8.97
N ASP A 54 -9.16 -4.45 8.92
CA ASP A 54 -8.36 -4.77 10.10
C ASP A 54 -7.08 -3.95 10.16
N ALA A 55 -6.59 -3.68 11.38
CA ALA A 55 -5.26 -3.13 11.59
C ALA A 55 -4.21 -4.25 11.63
N LEU A 56 -3.19 -4.16 10.77
CA LEU A 56 -2.07 -5.10 10.67
C LEU A 56 -0.76 -4.33 10.64
N ARG A 57 0.34 -4.95 11.10
CA ARG A 57 1.66 -4.32 11.06
C ARG A 57 2.27 -4.34 9.66
N TRP A 58 2.72 -3.19 9.16
CA TRP A 58 3.40 -3.12 7.86
C TRP A 58 4.84 -3.65 7.96
N GLY A 59 5.13 -4.75 7.28
CA GLY A 59 6.40 -5.47 7.36
C GLY A 59 6.16 -6.95 7.62
N LEU A 60 5.99 -7.72 6.54
CA LEU A 60 5.52 -9.09 6.59
C LEU A 60 6.48 -10.02 7.33
N VAL A 61 5.96 -10.76 8.30
CA VAL A 61 6.68 -11.82 9.02
C VAL A 61 6.19 -13.16 8.48
N PRO A 62 7.01 -13.90 7.72
CA PRO A 62 6.62 -15.20 7.21
C PRO A 62 6.28 -16.15 8.37
N ARG A 63 5.26 -16.99 8.19
CA ARG A 63 4.79 -17.92 9.24
C ARG A 63 5.86 -18.87 9.80
N TRP A 64 6.95 -19.11 9.06
CA TRP A 64 8.07 -19.98 9.42
C TRP A 64 9.25 -19.22 10.06
N ALA A 65 9.17 -17.89 10.16
CA ALA A 65 10.23 -17.08 10.73
C ALA A 65 10.47 -17.44 12.21
N LYS A 66 11.73 -17.40 12.63
CA LYS A 66 12.13 -17.64 14.03
C LYS A 66 11.82 -16.45 14.94
N ASP A 67 11.85 -15.23 14.37
CA ASP A 67 11.57 -13.97 15.04
C ASP A 67 10.99 -12.93 14.04
N ALA A 68 10.51 -11.80 14.57
CA ALA A 68 9.88 -10.74 13.79
C ALA A 68 10.86 -9.69 13.23
N SER A 69 12.16 -9.75 13.55
CA SER A 69 13.13 -8.68 13.23
C SER A 69 13.32 -8.47 11.73
N GLY A 70 13.08 -9.52 10.93
CA GLY A 70 13.14 -9.47 9.48
C GLY A 70 11.95 -8.75 8.81
N GLY A 71 10.86 -8.50 9.54
CA GLY A 71 9.59 -8.03 8.95
C GLY A 71 9.71 -6.72 8.18
N ALA A 72 10.46 -5.75 8.71
CA ALA A 72 10.68 -4.47 8.05
C ALA A 72 11.30 -4.62 6.64
N LYS A 73 12.18 -5.60 6.43
CA LYS A 73 12.80 -5.86 5.12
C LYS A 73 11.81 -6.42 4.09
N LEU A 74 10.66 -6.92 4.57
CA LEU A 74 9.58 -7.50 3.78
C LEU A 74 8.35 -6.56 3.75
N MET A 75 8.53 -5.26 3.97
CA MET A 75 7.50 -4.24 3.79
C MET A 75 6.94 -4.20 2.36
N ASN A 76 7.76 -4.57 1.36
CA ASN A 76 7.36 -4.66 -0.03
C ASN A 76 7.65 -6.05 -0.60
N ALA A 77 6.71 -6.57 -1.39
CA ALA A 77 6.88 -7.75 -2.22
C ALA A 77 7.00 -7.30 -3.68
N ARG A 78 8.00 -7.77 -4.41
CA ARG A 78 8.08 -7.51 -5.86
C ARG A 78 7.11 -8.44 -6.57
N ALA A 79 6.30 -7.91 -7.49
CA ALA A 79 5.41 -8.70 -8.34
C ALA A 79 6.19 -9.80 -9.07
N GLU A 80 7.40 -9.52 -9.52
CA GLU A 80 8.32 -10.48 -10.11
C GLU A 80 8.74 -11.52 -9.07
N GLY A 81 8.34 -12.77 -9.29
CA GLY A 81 8.68 -13.88 -8.42
C GLY A 81 7.83 -13.97 -7.16
N VAL A 82 6.72 -13.21 -7.05
CA VAL A 82 5.90 -13.16 -5.83
C VAL A 82 5.26 -14.51 -5.48
N ALA A 83 4.95 -15.32 -6.50
CA ALA A 83 4.33 -16.63 -6.35
C ALA A 83 5.34 -17.74 -6.02
N GLU A 84 6.64 -17.48 -6.15
CA GLU A 84 7.71 -18.46 -6.01
C GLU A 84 8.55 -18.21 -4.75
N LYS A 85 8.78 -16.93 -4.39
CA LYS A 85 9.63 -16.54 -3.26
C LYS A 85 9.12 -17.12 -1.94
N PRO A 86 9.96 -17.83 -1.15
CA PRO A 86 9.52 -18.47 0.10
C PRO A 86 8.88 -17.53 1.13
N SER A 87 9.26 -16.25 1.14
CA SER A 87 8.68 -15.25 2.04
C SER A 87 7.25 -14.85 1.66
N PHE A 88 6.82 -15.07 0.41
CA PHE A 88 5.58 -14.53 -0.13
C PHE A 88 4.64 -15.57 -0.74
N ARG A 89 5.16 -16.67 -1.32
CA ARG A 89 4.36 -17.63 -2.10
C ARG A 89 3.11 -18.16 -1.38
N ASP A 90 3.22 -18.46 -0.09
CA ASP A 90 2.11 -19.02 0.68
C ASP A 90 1.04 -17.94 0.98
N ALA A 91 1.48 -16.69 1.17
CA ALA A 91 0.60 -15.55 1.35
C ALA A 91 -0.03 -15.13 0.02
N PHE A 92 0.73 -15.13 -1.08
CA PHE A 92 0.20 -14.89 -2.42
C PHE A 92 -0.89 -15.90 -2.79
N ALA A 93 -0.72 -17.17 -2.43
CA ALA A 93 -1.70 -18.21 -2.73
C ALA A 93 -3.01 -18.07 -1.91
N ARG A 94 -2.95 -17.59 -0.65
CA ARG A 94 -4.07 -17.76 0.31
C ARG A 94 -4.42 -16.54 1.16
N ARG A 95 -3.54 -15.56 1.26
CA ARG A 95 -3.63 -14.42 2.19
C ARG A 95 -3.30 -13.12 1.46
N ARG A 96 -4.11 -12.83 0.44
CA ARG A 96 -4.10 -11.56 -0.28
C ARG A 96 -5.00 -10.57 0.46
N CYS A 97 -4.64 -9.30 0.43
CA CYS A 97 -5.41 -8.19 0.97
C CYS A 97 -5.35 -6.98 0.02
N LEU A 98 -6.26 -6.03 0.20
CA LEU A 98 -6.11 -4.68 -0.32
C LEU A 98 -5.54 -3.81 0.80
N VAL A 99 -4.64 -2.90 0.49
CA VAL A 99 -4.15 -1.88 1.43
C VAL A 99 -4.75 -0.55 0.99
N PRO A 100 -5.76 -0.03 1.70
CA PRO A 100 -6.28 1.30 1.46
C PRO A 100 -5.19 2.37 1.65
N ALA A 101 -5.12 3.31 0.73
CA ALA A 101 -4.30 4.51 0.83
C ALA A 101 -5.03 5.68 0.15
N ASP A 102 -4.93 6.88 0.68
CA ASP A 102 -5.33 8.09 -0.06
C ASP A 102 -4.26 8.48 -1.09
N GLY A 103 -3.03 8.08 -0.82
CA GLY A 103 -1.92 8.14 -1.76
C GLY A 103 -0.62 7.68 -1.11
N PHE A 104 0.47 7.70 -1.88
CA PHE A 104 1.80 7.33 -1.40
C PHE A 104 2.83 8.42 -1.67
N TYR A 105 3.98 8.34 -1.01
CA TYR A 105 5.12 9.20 -1.30
C TYR A 105 6.23 8.42 -1.97
N GLU A 106 6.90 9.06 -2.91
CA GLU A 106 8.12 8.53 -3.52
C GLU A 106 9.11 9.66 -3.81
N TRP A 107 10.40 9.34 -3.76
CA TRP A 107 11.46 10.34 -3.87
C TRP A 107 12.13 10.27 -5.25
N ARG A 108 12.05 11.39 -5.98
CA ARG A 108 12.80 11.58 -7.21
C ARG A 108 14.22 12.01 -6.89
N GLN A 109 15.20 11.38 -7.55
CA GLN A 109 16.60 11.80 -7.45
C GLN A 109 16.83 13.02 -8.34
N GLU A 110 17.29 14.13 -7.76
CA GLU A 110 17.55 15.40 -8.44
C GLU A 110 18.97 15.87 -8.10
N GLY A 111 19.93 15.49 -8.94
CA GLY A 111 21.35 15.70 -8.65
C GLY A 111 21.74 15.02 -7.33
N ALA A 112 22.17 15.80 -6.34
CA ALA A 112 22.52 15.30 -5.01
C ALA A 112 21.33 15.23 -4.02
N ARG A 113 20.18 15.83 -4.36
CA ARG A 113 19.01 15.91 -3.47
C ARG A 113 17.94 14.90 -3.87
N LYS A 114 17.03 14.63 -2.94
CA LYS A 114 15.84 13.82 -3.17
C LYS A 114 14.61 14.68 -2.94
N GLN A 115 13.85 14.95 -4.00
CA GLN A 115 12.57 15.66 -3.93
C GLN A 115 11.46 14.62 -3.67
N PRO A 116 10.74 14.69 -2.54
CA PRO A 116 9.56 13.86 -2.36
C PRO A 116 8.40 14.37 -3.22
N TYR A 117 7.65 13.43 -3.76
CA TYR A 117 6.38 13.63 -4.44
C TYR A 117 5.31 12.86 -3.69
N ALA A 118 4.14 13.49 -3.50
CA ALA A 118 2.92 12.78 -3.20
C ALA A 118 2.30 12.27 -4.51
N VAL A 119 1.65 11.12 -4.45
CA VAL A 119 0.97 10.48 -5.58
C VAL A 119 -0.37 9.95 -5.09
N ALA A 120 -1.46 10.40 -5.72
CA ALA A 120 -2.84 10.02 -5.39
C ALA A 120 -3.63 9.67 -6.66
N LEU A 121 -4.84 9.11 -6.50
CA LEU A 121 -5.75 8.98 -7.63
C LEU A 121 -6.27 10.38 -7.99
N ALA A 122 -6.23 10.73 -9.28
CA ALA A 122 -6.76 12.00 -9.78
C ALA A 122 -8.27 12.15 -9.54
N SER A 123 -8.99 11.03 -9.37
CA SER A 123 -10.41 11.03 -8.99
C SER A 123 -10.66 11.44 -7.54
N GLY A 124 -9.62 11.46 -6.70
CA GLY A 124 -9.74 11.66 -5.25
C GLY A 124 -10.24 10.43 -4.49
N GLU A 125 -10.59 9.33 -5.15
CA GLU A 125 -10.98 8.08 -4.49
C GLU A 125 -9.79 7.42 -3.77
N PRO A 126 -10.04 6.59 -2.72
CA PRO A 126 -8.97 5.83 -2.09
C PRO A 126 -8.41 4.77 -3.06
N MET A 127 -7.09 4.62 -3.04
CA MET A 127 -6.37 3.55 -3.72
C MET A 127 -6.63 2.21 -3.04
N ALA A 128 -6.69 1.15 -3.84
CA ALA A 128 -6.65 -0.24 -3.39
C ALA A 128 -5.31 -0.87 -3.80
N LEU A 129 -4.30 -0.78 -2.93
CA LEU A 129 -2.98 -1.34 -3.25
C LEU A 129 -3.01 -2.86 -3.06
N ALA A 130 -2.46 -3.62 -3.99
CA ALA A 130 -2.34 -5.08 -3.84
C ALA A 130 -1.40 -5.39 -2.67
N GLY A 131 -1.89 -6.16 -1.70
CA GLY A 131 -1.14 -6.55 -0.52
C GLY A 131 -1.17 -8.05 -0.25
N LEU A 132 -0.21 -8.50 0.54
CA LEU A 132 -0.14 -9.83 1.13
C LEU A 132 -0.15 -9.71 2.64
N TRP A 133 -0.75 -10.67 3.34
CA TRP A 133 -0.73 -10.70 4.79
C TRP A 133 -0.35 -12.07 5.36
N GLU A 134 0.16 -12.07 6.58
CA GLU A 134 0.52 -13.27 7.33
C GLU A 134 0.09 -13.17 8.78
N GLY A 135 -0.25 -14.33 9.35
CA GLY A 135 -0.32 -14.52 10.79
C GLY A 135 0.92 -15.29 11.24
N TRP A 136 1.66 -14.72 12.18
CA TRP A 136 2.80 -15.35 12.82
C TRP A 136 2.51 -15.55 14.31
N LYS A 137 2.61 -16.79 14.78
CA LYS A 137 2.40 -17.12 16.20
C LYS A 137 3.69 -16.83 16.97
N GLN A 138 3.60 -15.91 17.90
CA GLN A 138 4.72 -15.49 18.73
C GLN A 138 5.08 -16.57 19.77
N PRO A 139 6.30 -16.55 20.35
CA PRO A 139 6.71 -17.50 21.39
C PRO A 139 5.78 -17.53 22.61
N ASP A 140 5.14 -16.40 22.93
CA ASP A 140 4.16 -16.28 24.03
C ASP A 140 2.75 -16.83 23.67
N GLY A 141 2.59 -17.34 22.45
CA GLY A 141 1.34 -17.92 21.95
C GLY A 141 0.37 -16.92 21.30
N THR A 142 0.64 -15.61 21.38
CA THR A 142 -0.17 -14.57 20.72
C THR A 142 0.06 -14.53 19.22
N TRP A 143 -0.83 -13.88 18.47
CA TRP A 143 -0.71 -13.73 17.02
C TRP A 143 -0.27 -12.32 16.64
N LEU A 144 0.84 -12.22 15.91
CA LEU A 144 1.21 -11.02 15.18
C LEU A 144 0.68 -11.13 13.75
N ARG A 145 -0.17 -10.18 13.34
CA ARG A 145 -0.63 -10.08 11.97
C ARG A 145 0.14 -8.98 11.24
N THR A 146 0.72 -9.32 10.11
CA THR A 146 1.58 -8.42 9.34
C THR A 146 1.19 -8.42 7.87
N PHE A 147 1.57 -7.36 7.14
CA PHE A 147 1.32 -7.26 5.71
C PHE A 147 2.50 -6.69 4.92
N SER A 148 2.47 -6.89 3.61
CA SER A 148 3.41 -6.37 2.62
C SER A 148 2.63 -5.74 1.48
N ILE A 149 3.15 -4.64 0.91
CA ILE A 149 2.60 -4.03 -0.30
C ILE A 149 3.30 -4.64 -1.52
N ILE A 150 2.53 -5.06 -2.53
CA ILE A 150 3.11 -5.52 -3.79
C ILE A 150 3.50 -4.30 -4.62
N THR A 151 4.75 -4.31 -5.10
CA THR A 151 5.29 -3.31 -6.00
C THR A 151 5.61 -3.94 -7.35
N GLY A 152 5.37 -3.21 -8.43
CA GLY A 152 5.65 -3.61 -9.81
C GLY A 152 6.45 -2.55 -10.56
N GLU A 153 6.58 -2.75 -11.86
CA GLU A 153 7.07 -1.73 -12.79
C GLU A 153 6.22 -0.45 -12.68
N ALA A 154 6.87 0.71 -12.78
CA ALA A 154 6.18 1.99 -12.81
C ALA A 154 5.53 2.25 -14.17
N ASN A 155 4.33 2.84 -14.19
CA ASN A 155 3.78 3.41 -15.41
C ASN A 155 4.58 4.64 -15.88
N ALA A 156 4.26 5.16 -17.07
CA ALA A 156 5.01 6.26 -17.67
C ALA A 156 5.10 7.53 -16.78
N LYS A 157 4.04 7.85 -16.02
CA LYS A 157 4.02 9.01 -15.11
C LYS A 157 4.89 8.76 -13.89
N GLN A 158 4.69 7.62 -13.22
CA GLN A 158 5.44 7.29 -12.00
C GLN A 158 6.92 7.04 -12.29
N ALA A 159 7.27 6.58 -13.50
CA ALA A 159 8.65 6.40 -13.94
C ALA A 159 9.47 7.71 -13.96
N LEU A 160 8.80 8.88 -14.04
CA LEU A 160 9.46 10.20 -13.91
C LEU A 160 9.99 10.44 -12.49
N VAL A 161 9.43 9.76 -11.48
CA VAL A 161 9.83 9.83 -10.07
C VAL A 161 10.70 8.63 -9.70
N HIS A 162 10.24 7.41 -9.98
CA HIS A 162 10.92 6.17 -9.63
C HIS A 162 10.48 5.01 -10.53
N HIS A 163 11.40 4.11 -10.90
CA HIS A 163 11.17 2.93 -11.77
C HIS A 163 10.24 1.85 -11.18
N ARG A 164 9.61 2.08 -10.04
CA ARG A 164 8.73 1.13 -9.33
C ARG A 164 7.57 1.88 -8.72
N MET A 165 6.45 1.20 -8.59
CA MET A 165 5.25 1.71 -7.92
C MET A 165 4.52 0.60 -7.17
N PRO A 166 3.69 0.92 -6.16
CA PRO A 166 2.67 0.00 -5.67
C PRO A 166 1.76 -0.47 -6.81
N VAL A 167 1.37 -1.74 -6.80
CA VAL A 167 0.34 -2.23 -7.72
C VAL A 167 -1.02 -1.76 -7.22
N LEU A 168 -1.76 -1.01 -8.03
CA LEU A 168 -3.13 -0.60 -7.76
C LEU A 168 -4.10 -1.58 -8.43
N LEU A 169 -5.13 -2.02 -7.71
CA LEU A 169 -6.14 -2.93 -8.24
C LEU A 169 -7.44 -2.18 -8.52
N ALA A 170 -7.98 -2.37 -9.73
CA ALA A 170 -9.28 -1.86 -10.11
C ALA A 170 -10.39 -2.53 -9.28
N ARG A 171 -11.52 -1.85 -9.08
CA ARG A 171 -12.60 -2.33 -8.20
C ARG A 171 -13.17 -3.67 -8.66
N GLU A 172 -13.26 -3.86 -9.97
CA GLU A 172 -13.69 -5.09 -10.63
C GLU A 172 -12.76 -6.29 -10.37
N ASP A 173 -11.48 -6.04 -10.05
CA ASP A 173 -10.48 -7.08 -9.82
C ASP A 173 -10.44 -7.55 -8.35
N TRP A 174 -11.05 -6.78 -7.43
CA TRP A 174 -11.02 -7.09 -5.99
C TRP A 174 -11.57 -8.47 -5.65
N PRO A 175 -12.69 -8.95 -6.21
CA PRO A 175 -13.21 -10.28 -5.87
C PRO A 175 -12.24 -11.41 -6.22
N ALA A 176 -11.60 -11.35 -7.39
CA ALA A 176 -10.59 -12.32 -7.78
C ALA A 176 -9.35 -12.24 -6.87
N TRP A 177 -8.89 -11.01 -6.61
CA TRP A 177 -7.74 -10.79 -5.73
C TRP A 177 -7.99 -11.25 -4.29
N LEU A 178 -9.13 -10.96 -3.69
CA LEU A 178 -9.46 -11.34 -2.32
C LEU A 178 -9.87 -12.82 -2.18
N GLY A 179 -10.06 -13.53 -3.29
CA GLY A 179 -10.51 -14.93 -3.30
C GLY A 179 -12.01 -15.09 -3.05
N GLU A 180 -12.80 -14.06 -3.36
CA GLU A 180 -14.26 -14.09 -3.39
C GLU A 180 -14.78 -14.72 -4.68
N ALA A 181 -14.04 -14.53 -5.77
CA ALA A 181 -14.22 -15.21 -7.04
C ALA A 181 -13.01 -16.15 -7.33
N PRO A 182 -13.23 -17.29 -7.99
CA PRO A 182 -12.14 -18.20 -8.33
C PRO A 182 -11.18 -17.54 -9.33
N ALA A 183 -9.88 -17.58 -9.03
CA ALA A 183 -8.81 -17.11 -9.90
C ALA A 183 -7.58 -18.01 -9.75
N GLY A 184 -7.04 -18.47 -10.89
CA GLY A 184 -5.78 -19.21 -10.93
C GLY A 184 -4.57 -18.30 -10.73
N VAL A 185 -3.39 -18.90 -10.50
CA VAL A 185 -2.13 -18.15 -10.30
C VAL A 185 -1.82 -17.22 -11.47
N GLU A 186 -1.99 -17.67 -12.71
CA GLU A 186 -1.76 -16.86 -13.91
C GLU A 186 -2.68 -15.64 -13.96
N ALA A 187 -3.96 -15.82 -13.66
CA ALA A 187 -4.93 -14.71 -13.60
C ALA A 187 -4.57 -13.70 -12.51
N LEU A 188 -4.16 -14.17 -11.33
CA LEU A 188 -3.73 -13.30 -10.23
C LEU A 188 -2.45 -12.52 -10.57
N LEU A 189 -1.48 -13.16 -11.25
CA LEU A 189 -0.27 -12.49 -11.71
C LEU A 189 -0.57 -11.44 -12.78
N ALA A 190 -1.54 -11.69 -13.67
CA ALA A 190 -1.95 -10.73 -14.68
C ALA A 190 -2.56 -9.44 -14.09
N LEU A 191 -3.10 -9.49 -12.86
CA LEU A 191 -3.55 -8.30 -12.12
C LEU A 191 -2.40 -7.41 -11.65
N LEU A 192 -1.18 -7.95 -11.53
CA LEU A 192 -0.01 -7.24 -11.01
C LEU A 192 0.71 -6.40 -12.07
N ARG A 193 -0.06 -5.53 -12.73
CA ARG A 193 0.40 -4.63 -13.79
C ARG A 193 0.32 -3.16 -13.35
N PRO A 194 1.13 -2.25 -13.93
CA PRO A 194 0.98 -0.82 -13.68
C PRO A 194 -0.43 -0.34 -14.04
N CYS A 195 -0.99 0.57 -13.23
CA CYS A 195 -2.25 1.24 -13.57
C CYS A 195 -2.05 2.26 -14.71
N PRO A 196 -3.11 2.67 -15.40
CA PRO A 196 -3.07 3.75 -16.38
C PRO A 196 -2.42 5.04 -15.81
N PRO A 197 -1.53 5.73 -16.55
CA PRO A 197 -0.85 6.94 -16.05
C PRO A 197 -1.79 8.10 -15.69
N ASP A 198 -2.90 8.22 -16.39
CA ASP A 198 -3.93 9.26 -16.23
C ASP A 198 -4.78 9.07 -14.97
N TRP A 199 -4.72 7.90 -14.33
CA TRP A 199 -5.30 7.71 -13.01
C TRP A 199 -4.59 8.49 -11.92
N LEU A 200 -3.33 8.87 -12.12
CA LEU A 200 -2.49 9.43 -11.06
C LEU A 200 -2.37 10.95 -11.16
N ALA A 201 -2.52 11.61 -10.02
CA ALA A 201 -2.04 12.97 -9.79
C ALA A 201 -0.76 12.89 -8.94
N SER A 202 0.24 13.72 -9.26
CA SER A 202 1.49 13.81 -8.50
C SER A 202 1.95 15.26 -8.38
N TRP A 203 2.41 15.61 -7.19
CA TRP A 203 2.91 16.96 -6.87
C TRP A 203 4.08 16.89 -5.89
N PRO A 204 5.03 17.83 -5.97
CA PRO A 204 6.16 17.86 -5.05
C PRO A 204 5.69 18.29 -3.66
N VAL A 205 6.20 17.65 -2.61
CA VAL A 205 5.94 18.01 -1.20
C VAL A 205 7.24 18.29 -0.48
N ALA A 206 7.16 19.00 0.65
CA ALA A 206 8.36 19.37 1.40
C ALA A 206 9.10 18.13 1.96
N ALA A 207 10.42 18.21 2.06
CA ALA A 207 11.28 17.14 2.58
C ALA A 207 10.93 16.65 4.01
N ARG A 208 10.11 17.42 4.74
CA ARG A 208 9.59 17.11 6.08
C ARG A 208 8.98 15.71 6.16
N VAL A 209 8.32 15.24 5.10
CA VAL A 209 7.72 13.90 5.03
C VAL A 209 8.73 12.77 5.29
N GLY A 210 10.03 12.99 5.02
CA GLY A 210 11.07 12.00 5.32
C GLY A 210 11.17 11.62 6.80
N LYS A 211 10.81 12.55 7.72
CA LYS A 211 10.84 12.33 9.17
C LYS A 211 9.56 11.61 9.62
N VAL A 212 9.69 10.35 10.06
CA VAL A 212 8.55 9.50 10.47
C VAL A 212 7.72 10.11 11.61
N ALA A 213 8.33 10.92 12.47
CA ALA A 213 7.65 11.55 13.59
C ALA A 213 6.70 12.70 13.19
N GLU A 214 6.82 13.22 11.96
CA GLU A 214 5.94 14.27 11.44
C GLU A 214 4.67 13.61 10.89
N ASN A 215 3.48 14.04 11.32
CA ASN A 215 2.23 13.42 10.91
C ASN A 215 1.04 14.40 10.99
N ASP A 216 0.91 15.26 9.99
CA ASP A 216 -0.17 16.24 9.86
C ASP A 216 -0.46 16.58 8.40
N ALA A 217 -1.61 17.21 8.17
CA ALA A 217 -2.09 17.59 6.84
C ALA A 217 -1.13 18.50 6.05
N GLY A 218 -0.24 19.24 6.72
CA GLY A 218 0.75 20.09 6.07
C GLY A 218 1.77 19.30 5.24
N LEU A 219 1.91 17.99 5.45
CA LEU A 219 2.78 17.13 4.65
C LEU A 219 2.30 16.94 3.20
N LEU A 220 1.02 17.18 2.93
CA LEU A 220 0.45 17.09 1.59
C LEU A 220 0.50 18.42 0.82
N ALA A 221 0.92 19.51 1.45
CA ALA A 221 1.03 20.79 0.78
C ALA A 221 2.09 20.73 -0.33
N ARG A 222 1.77 21.32 -1.50
CA ARG A 222 2.76 21.50 -2.56
C ARG A 222 3.95 22.28 -2.01
N ASP A 223 5.15 21.77 -2.24
CA ASP A 223 6.38 22.48 -1.93
C ASP A 223 6.49 23.75 -2.81
N PRO A 224 6.48 24.96 -2.24
CA PRO A 224 6.55 26.19 -3.02
C PRO A 224 7.91 26.41 -3.69
N GLU A 225 8.98 25.77 -3.19
CA GLU A 225 10.34 25.92 -3.72
C GLU A 225 10.67 24.89 -4.81
N ALA A 226 9.86 23.84 -4.94
CA ALA A 226 10.08 22.78 -5.92
C ALA A 226 9.85 23.27 -7.36
N GLN A 227 10.73 22.79 -8.25
CA GLN A 227 10.68 23.01 -9.71
C GLN A 227 10.47 21.66 -10.42
N PRO A 228 9.27 21.08 -10.34
CA PRO A 228 8.98 19.77 -10.90
C PRO A 228 9.10 19.77 -12.44
N PRO A 229 9.53 18.66 -13.05
CA PRO A 229 9.48 18.52 -14.50
C PRO A 229 8.03 18.45 -15.00
N PRO A 230 7.79 18.64 -16.31
CA PRO A 230 6.45 18.50 -16.89
C PRO A 230 5.80 17.16 -16.52
N GLY A 231 4.53 17.23 -16.10
CA GLY A 231 3.74 16.05 -15.73
C GLY A 231 3.87 15.59 -14.27
N LEU A 232 4.61 16.32 -13.42
CA LEU A 232 4.74 16.04 -11.98
C LEU A 232 4.33 17.23 -11.07
N ASP A 233 3.47 18.12 -11.58
CA ASP A 233 2.96 19.29 -10.82
C ASP A 233 1.43 19.39 -10.94
N ASP A 234 0.75 18.26 -10.77
CA ASP A 234 -0.71 18.26 -10.73
C ASP A 234 -1.20 19.01 -9.48
N PRO A 235 -2.43 19.56 -9.49
CA PRO A 235 -3.03 20.10 -8.27
C PRO A 235 -3.08 19.03 -7.16
N PRO A 236 -2.74 19.38 -5.90
CA PRO A 236 -2.90 18.46 -4.78
C PRO A 236 -4.32 17.93 -4.68
N VAL A 237 -4.42 16.61 -4.47
CA VAL A 237 -5.69 15.92 -4.29
C VAL A 237 -5.89 15.69 -2.79
N TYR A 238 -6.96 16.24 -2.23
CA TYR A 238 -7.34 16.13 -0.81
C TYR A 238 -8.53 15.18 -0.63
#